data_AF-A0A427BKN6-F1
#
_entry.id   AF-A0A427BKN6-F1
#
_cell.length_a   1.000
_cell.length_b   1.000
_cell.length_c   1.000
_cell.angle_alpha   90.00
_cell.angle_beta   90.00
_cell.angle_gamma   90.00
#
_symmetry.space_group_name_H-M   'P 1'
#
loop_
_entity.id
_entity.type
_entity.pdbx_description
1 polymer ?
#
loop_
_entity_poly.entity_id
_entity_poly.type
_entity_poly.pdbx_seq_one_letter_code
_entity_poly.pdbx_strand_id
1 'polypeptide(L)'
;MDCLKKYTSFFVVGLIMSLMAACTSQHKKEDAKVEQPSNTVTMNEKPQFNINKSNEEWKKELSSEEYYVLREAGTERPFTGKFNMHFENGIYTCNACGEELFSSSSKFDGHCGWPSFDKEIKEGKIVERVDTSHGMKRTEILCGNCGSHLGHVFDDGPTETGLRYCVNSLSLDFKPVK
;
A
#
# COMPACT_ATOMS: atom_id res chain seq x y z
N MET A 1 -22.03 -80.33 11.46
CA MET A 1 -21.53 -81.49 10.69
C MET A 1 -21.91 -81.19 9.25
N ASP A 2 -21.07 -80.87 8.28
CA ASP A 2 -19.61 -80.78 8.14
C ASP A 2 -19.38 -80.00 6.82
N CYS A 3 -18.43 -79.06 6.76
CA CYS A 3 -17.12 -79.24 6.12
C CYS A 3 -17.24 -79.30 4.57
N LEU A 4 -17.10 -78.19 3.82
CA LEU A 4 -15.85 -77.55 3.34
C LEU A 4 -15.60 -77.82 1.83
N LYS A 5 -15.27 -76.72 1.11
CA LYS A 5 -14.37 -76.61 -0.07
C LYS A 5 -14.86 -77.25 -1.40
N LYS A 6 -14.59 -76.73 -2.61
CA LYS A 6 -13.90 -75.55 -3.16
C LYS A 6 -14.11 -75.54 -4.70
N TYR A 7 -14.18 -74.33 -5.28
CA TYR A 7 -13.62 -73.88 -6.57
C TYR A 7 -13.72 -74.75 -7.85
N THR A 8 -14.38 -74.19 -8.87
CA THR A 8 -13.92 -74.27 -10.28
C THR A 8 -14.24 -72.99 -11.05
N SER A 9 -13.28 -72.58 -11.86
CA SER A 9 -13.14 -71.34 -12.65
C SER A 9 -14.08 -71.29 -13.87
N PHE A 10 -14.61 -70.10 -14.22
CA PHE A 10 -15.00 -69.76 -15.60
C PHE A 10 -14.85 -68.24 -15.84
N PHE A 11 -14.06 -67.91 -16.86
CA PHE A 11 -13.93 -66.59 -17.49
C PHE A 11 -15.22 -66.20 -18.23
N VAL A 12 -15.76 -65.00 -18.05
CA VAL A 12 -16.41 -64.22 -19.11
C VAL A 12 -16.22 -62.71 -18.84
N VAL A 13 -15.73 -62.03 -19.88
CA VAL A 13 -15.52 -60.58 -20.03
C VAL A 13 -16.85 -59.87 -20.28
N GLY A 14 -17.07 -58.68 -19.72
CA GLY A 14 -18.11 -57.78 -20.27
C GLY A 14 -18.58 -56.60 -19.41
N LEU A 15 -18.20 -55.41 -19.88
CA LEU A 15 -18.89 -54.11 -19.84
C LEU A 15 -18.93 -53.20 -18.58
N ILE A 16 -18.34 -52.00 -18.78
CA ILE A 16 -18.95 -50.64 -18.67
C ILE A 16 -19.40 -50.23 -17.25
N MET A 17 -18.61 -49.44 -16.51
CA MET A 17 -18.44 -47.98 -16.56
C MET A 17 -19.61 -47.21 -15.92
N SER A 18 -19.23 -46.27 -15.04
CA SER A 18 -20.02 -45.20 -14.41
C SER A 18 -20.95 -45.61 -13.27
N LEU A 19 -21.18 -44.86 -12.18
CA LEU A 19 -20.69 -43.59 -11.65
C LEU A 19 -21.29 -43.48 -10.22
N MET A 20 -20.55 -42.87 -9.29
CA MET A 20 -21.03 -42.16 -8.09
C MET A 20 -21.73 -42.95 -6.96
N ALA A 21 -20.94 -43.34 -5.95
CA ALA A 21 -21.42 -43.45 -4.58
C ALA A 21 -21.38 -42.06 -3.92
N ALA A 22 -22.52 -41.38 -3.84
CA ALA A 22 -22.66 -40.16 -3.04
C ALA A 22 -23.24 -40.54 -1.67
N CYS A 23 -22.36 -40.63 -0.68
CA CYS A 23 -22.72 -40.65 0.74
C CYS A 23 -22.92 -39.19 1.17
N THR A 24 -24.16 -38.73 1.34
CA THR A 24 -24.44 -37.43 1.96
C THR A 24 -24.79 -37.64 3.43
N SER A 25 -23.74 -37.64 4.26
CA SER A 25 -23.87 -37.48 5.71
C SER A 25 -24.36 -36.07 6.02
N GLN A 26 -25.46 -35.99 6.74
CA GLN A 26 -25.99 -34.77 7.32
C GLN A 26 -25.07 -34.29 8.44
N HIS A 27 -24.48 -33.11 8.30
CA HIS A 27 -23.95 -32.36 9.44
C HIS A 27 -24.47 -30.93 9.39
N LYS A 28 -25.43 -30.65 10.28
CA LYS A 28 -25.72 -29.30 10.75
C LYS A 28 -24.45 -28.73 11.39
N LYS A 29 -24.05 -27.53 11.00
CA LYS A 29 -23.29 -26.61 11.84
C LYS A 29 -23.94 -25.24 11.77
N GLU A 30 -24.28 -24.76 12.95
CA GLU A 30 -24.79 -23.43 13.23
C GLU A 30 -23.65 -22.43 13.01
N ASP A 31 -23.89 -21.42 12.20
CA ASP A 31 -22.92 -20.36 11.96
C ASP A 31 -22.82 -19.48 13.21
N ALA A 32 -21.76 -19.72 13.98
CA ALA A 32 -21.31 -18.86 15.04
C ALA A 32 -20.91 -17.49 14.44
N LYS A 33 -21.57 -16.44 14.90
CA LYS A 33 -21.29 -15.05 14.60
C LYS A 33 -19.91 -14.71 15.17
N VAL A 34 -18.88 -14.75 14.33
CA VAL A 34 -17.54 -14.23 14.67
C VAL A 34 -17.55 -12.74 14.34
N GLU A 35 -17.73 -11.91 15.37
CA GLU A 35 -17.42 -10.49 15.31
C GLU A 35 -15.90 -10.32 15.27
N GLN A 36 -15.33 -10.14 14.07
CA GLN A 36 -14.02 -9.55 13.91
C GLN A 36 -14.18 -8.03 13.81
N PRO A 37 -13.35 -7.21 14.48
CA PRO A 37 -13.31 -5.78 14.24
C PRO A 37 -12.64 -5.56 12.87
N SER A 38 -13.42 -5.65 11.79
CA SER A 38 -13.00 -5.13 10.51
C SER A 38 -13.17 -3.62 10.56
N ASN A 39 -12.05 -2.90 10.53
CA ASN A 39 -12.03 -1.52 10.07
C ASN A 39 -12.38 -1.50 8.57
N THR A 40 -13.63 -1.85 8.25
CA THR A 40 -14.27 -1.59 6.98
C THR A 40 -14.56 -0.09 6.95
N VAL A 41 -13.57 0.68 6.51
CA VAL A 41 -13.76 2.08 6.15
C VAL A 41 -14.73 2.10 4.97
N THR A 42 -15.92 2.61 5.21
CA THR A 42 -16.94 2.84 4.17
C THR A 42 -16.40 3.81 3.13
N MET A 43 -16.58 3.49 1.85
CA MET A 43 -16.03 4.16 0.66
C MET A 43 -16.47 5.63 0.42
N ASN A 44 -16.94 6.37 1.45
CA ASN A 44 -17.50 7.71 1.33
C ASN A 44 -16.95 8.75 2.32
N GLU A 45 -15.99 8.40 3.19
CA GLU A 45 -15.41 9.37 4.13
C GLU A 45 -14.07 9.87 3.61
N LYS A 46 -13.97 11.19 3.40
CA LYS A 46 -12.68 11.84 3.09
C LYS A 46 -11.72 11.54 4.24
N PRO A 47 -10.43 11.23 3.97
CA PRO A 47 -9.46 10.99 5.03
C PRO A 47 -9.42 12.18 5.98
N GLN A 48 -9.61 11.91 7.28
CA GLN A 48 -9.57 12.92 8.32
C GLN A 48 -8.13 13.08 8.80
N PHE A 49 -7.64 14.32 8.78
CA PHE A 49 -6.29 14.68 9.20
C PHE A 49 -6.34 15.43 10.54
N ASN A 50 -5.28 15.32 11.35
CA ASN A 50 -5.24 15.97 12.67
C ASN A 50 -5.01 17.48 12.55
N ILE A 51 -4.32 17.92 11.50
CA ILE A 51 -4.07 19.34 11.25
C ILE A 51 -5.08 19.87 10.25
N ASN A 52 -5.87 20.86 10.69
CA ASN A 52 -6.83 21.58 9.87
C ASN A 52 -6.48 23.07 9.88
N LYS A 53 -5.78 23.52 8.83
CA LYS A 53 -5.44 24.92 8.57
C LYS A 53 -6.06 25.39 7.26
N SER A 54 -6.42 26.67 7.19
CA SER A 54 -6.93 27.29 5.97
C SER A 54 -5.84 27.46 4.91
N ASN A 55 -6.25 27.70 3.67
CA ASN A 55 -5.30 27.97 2.57
C ASN A 55 -4.50 29.25 2.83
N GLU A 56 -5.10 30.28 3.45
CA GLU A 56 -4.42 31.52 3.81
C GLU A 56 -3.37 31.31 4.90
N GLU A 57 -3.61 30.40 5.85
CA GLU A 57 -2.62 30.03 6.85
C GLU A 57 -1.44 29.30 6.21
N TRP A 58 -1.70 28.31 5.34
CA TRP A 58 -0.65 27.61 4.61
C TRP A 58 0.18 28.53 3.73
N LYS A 59 -0.44 29.50 3.03
CA LYS A 59 0.27 30.49 2.21
C LYS A 59 1.18 31.44 3.00
N LYS A 60 1.01 31.55 4.32
CA LYS A 60 1.91 32.34 5.19
C LYS A 60 3.12 31.53 5.65
N GLU A 61 3.00 30.21 5.72
CA GLU A 61 4.03 29.31 6.24
C GLU A 61 4.88 28.68 5.13
N LEU A 62 4.29 28.44 3.96
CA LEU A 62 4.92 27.79 2.82
C LEU A 62 5.33 28.84 1.78
N SER A 63 6.46 28.59 1.10
CA SER A 63 6.79 29.29 -0.15
C SER A 63 5.76 28.97 -1.25
N SER A 64 5.77 29.74 -2.34
CA SER A 64 4.87 29.52 -3.47
C SER A 64 4.99 28.11 -4.07
N GLU A 65 6.22 27.63 -4.22
CA GLU A 65 6.56 26.34 -4.82
C GLU A 65 6.17 25.19 -3.88
N GLU A 66 6.44 25.34 -2.59
CA GLU A 66 6.00 24.38 -1.57
C GLU A 66 4.48 24.30 -1.51
N TYR A 67 3.78 25.44 -1.51
CA TYR A 67 2.32 25.47 -1.51
C TYR A 67 1.75 24.78 -2.76
N TYR A 68 2.30 25.07 -3.94
CA TYR A 68 1.90 24.42 -5.18
C TYR A 68 2.02 22.89 -5.11
N VAL A 69 3.15 22.38 -4.61
CA VAL A 69 3.34 20.93 -4.47
C VAL A 69 2.46 20.36 -3.35
N LEU A 70 2.58 20.87 -2.12
CA LEU A 70 1.98 20.29 -0.91
C LEU A 70 0.45 20.44 -0.86
N ARG A 71 -0.12 21.51 -1.42
CA ARG A 71 -1.55 21.84 -1.26
C ARG A 71 -2.34 21.76 -2.56
N GLU A 72 -1.71 22.01 -3.70
CA GLU A 72 -2.36 21.95 -5.02
C GLU A 72 -2.03 20.66 -5.79
N ALA A 73 -1.35 19.69 -5.14
CA ALA A 73 -0.91 18.44 -5.73
C ALA A 73 -0.06 18.63 -7.01
N GLY A 74 0.73 19.71 -7.03
CA GLY A 74 1.72 19.97 -8.05
C GLY A 74 2.88 18.97 -7.99
N THR A 75 3.67 18.94 -9.06
CA THR A 75 4.89 18.13 -9.13
C THR A 75 6.07 19.02 -9.50
N GLU A 76 7.16 18.93 -8.73
CA GLU A 76 8.39 19.64 -9.03
C GLU A 76 9.07 19.08 -10.29
N ARG A 77 9.95 19.84 -10.93
CA ARG A 77 10.67 19.35 -12.11
C ARG A 77 11.59 18.17 -11.73
N PRO A 78 11.74 17.16 -12.59
CA PRO A 78 12.63 16.05 -12.31
C PRO A 78 14.08 16.55 -12.21
N PHE A 79 14.84 15.91 -11.32
CA PHE A 79 16.26 16.15 -11.05
C PHE A 79 16.62 17.50 -10.41
N THR A 80 15.64 18.35 -10.08
CA THR A 80 15.90 19.67 -9.47
C THR A 80 15.81 19.69 -7.95
N GLY A 81 15.15 18.70 -7.35
CA GLY A 81 14.89 18.65 -5.91
C GLY A 81 16.15 18.42 -5.06
N LYS A 82 16.28 19.18 -3.96
CA LYS A 82 17.38 19.10 -2.98
C LYS A 82 17.66 17.67 -2.51
N PHE A 83 16.61 16.88 -2.30
CA PHE A 83 16.69 15.56 -1.69
C PHE A 83 16.74 14.41 -2.69
N ASN A 84 16.75 14.69 -4.00
CA ASN A 84 16.79 13.65 -5.03
C ASN A 84 18.02 12.75 -4.85
N MET A 85 19.22 13.33 -4.87
CA MET A 85 20.50 12.64 -4.70
C MET A 85 21.09 12.80 -3.28
N HIS A 86 20.22 12.98 -2.29
CA HIS A 86 20.63 13.07 -0.89
C HIS A 86 20.53 11.71 -0.22
N PHE A 87 21.60 11.24 0.44
CA PHE A 87 21.68 9.93 1.09
C PHE A 87 22.30 9.98 2.49
N GLU A 88 22.29 11.14 3.14
CA GLU A 88 22.77 11.25 4.52
C GLU A 88 21.87 10.47 5.49
N ASN A 89 22.47 10.00 6.59
CA ASN A 89 21.74 9.27 7.62
C ASN A 89 20.81 10.20 8.41
N GLY A 90 19.51 9.90 8.39
CA GLY A 90 18.53 10.71 9.07
C GLY A 90 17.08 10.36 8.74
N ILE A 91 16.18 11.27 9.07
CA ILE A 91 14.74 11.14 8.87
C ILE A 91 14.26 12.24 7.93
N TYR A 92 13.49 11.85 6.92
CA TYR A 92 12.78 12.77 6.05
C TYR A 92 11.40 13.05 6.63
N THR A 93 11.09 14.33 6.80
CA THR A 93 9.87 14.81 7.44
C THR A 93 8.99 15.56 6.46
N CYS A 94 7.68 15.62 6.71
CA CYS A 94 6.77 16.46 5.93
C CYS A 94 7.17 17.93 6.07
N ASN A 95 7.47 18.60 4.95
CA ASN A 95 7.90 20.00 4.96
C ASN A 95 6.82 20.96 5.49
N ALA A 96 5.53 20.57 5.43
CA ALA A 96 4.43 21.38 5.94
C ALA A 96 4.23 21.29 7.47
N CYS A 97 4.34 20.09 8.05
CA CYS A 97 3.95 19.86 9.45
C CYS A 97 5.03 19.21 10.33
N GLY A 98 6.16 18.83 9.76
CA GLY A 98 7.28 18.22 10.47
C GLY A 98 7.08 16.74 10.86
N GLU A 99 5.98 16.10 10.42
CA GLU A 99 5.72 14.67 10.64
C GLU A 99 6.84 13.81 10.06
N GLU A 100 7.27 12.77 10.78
CA GLU A 100 8.28 11.83 10.27
C GLU A 100 7.65 10.88 9.26
N LEU A 101 8.19 10.85 8.03
CA LEU A 101 7.62 10.10 6.91
C LEU A 101 8.50 8.92 6.51
N PHE A 102 9.79 9.14 6.33
CA PHE A 102 10.71 8.14 5.80
C PHE A 102 12.05 8.13 6.56
N SER A 103 12.63 6.95 6.74
CA SER A 103 14.01 6.81 7.22
C SER A 103 14.97 6.80 6.03
N SER A 104 16.17 7.36 6.17
CA SER A 104 17.23 7.23 5.15
C SER A 104 17.54 5.76 4.79
N SER A 105 17.32 4.83 5.71
CA SER A 105 17.48 3.38 5.47
C SER A 105 16.51 2.80 4.43
N SER A 106 15.38 3.46 4.18
CA SER A 106 14.41 3.08 3.15
C SER A 106 14.67 3.77 1.80
N LYS A 107 15.61 4.74 1.75
CA LYS A 107 15.87 5.53 0.56
C LYS A 107 16.77 4.76 -0.41
N PHE A 108 16.48 4.85 -1.69
CA PHE A 108 17.32 4.31 -2.77
C PHE A 108 17.37 5.27 -3.97
N ASP A 109 18.29 5.02 -4.91
CA ASP A 109 18.31 5.73 -6.19
C ASP A 109 17.34 5.06 -7.16
N GLY A 110 16.18 5.69 -7.37
CA GLY A 110 15.17 5.20 -8.31
C GLY A 110 15.38 5.66 -9.74
N HIS A 111 16.39 6.49 -10.02
CA HIS A 111 16.65 7.13 -11.33
C HIS A 111 15.43 7.80 -11.99
N CYS A 112 14.37 8.07 -11.22
CA CYS A 112 13.13 8.66 -11.73
C CYS A 112 13.16 10.20 -11.76
N GLY A 113 14.14 10.82 -11.10
CA GLY A 113 14.27 12.26 -10.99
C GLY A 113 13.73 12.86 -9.69
N TRP A 114 13.18 12.04 -8.80
CA TRP A 114 12.71 12.44 -7.48
C TRP A 114 13.20 11.47 -6.39
N PRO A 115 13.27 11.93 -5.12
CA PRO A 115 13.48 11.04 -3.97
C PRO A 115 12.63 9.76 -4.05
N SER A 116 13.29 8.61 -3.83
CA SER A 116 12.64 7.30 -3.87
C SER A 116 12.86 6.53 -2.56
N PHE A 117 11.77 6.03 -1.97
CA PHE A 117 11.79 5.22 -0.75
C PHE A 117 11.01 3.93 -0.95
N ASP A 118 11.32 2.88 -0.20
CA ASP A 118 10.66 1.58 -0.35
C ASP A 118 9.55 1.31 0.69
N LYS A 119 9.51 2.09 1.78
CA LYS A 119 8.49 2.03 2.83
C LYS A 119 8.44 3.30 3.66
N GLU A 120 7.29 3.58 4.26
CA GLU A 120 7.15 4.59 5.30
C GLU A 120 7.86 4.20 6.61
N ILE A 121 8.22 5.19 7.43
CA ILE A 121 8.95 4.97 8.70
C ILE A 121 8.14 4.14 9.71
N LYS A 122 6.81 4.26 9.67
CA LYS A 122 5.86 3.51 10.49
C LYS A 122 4.51 3.51 9.79
N GLU A 123 3.72 2.46 10.02
CA GLU A 123 2.35 2.35 9.52
C GLU A 123 1.50 3.60 9.83
N GLY A 124 0.82 4.12 8.80
CA GLY A 124 -0.14 5.22 8.90
C GLY A 124 0.47 6.62 8.84
N LYS A 125 1.75 6.75 8.47
CA LYS A 125 2.39 8.05 8.21
C LYS A 125 2.10 8.54 6.80
N ILE A 126 1.75 7.64 5.90
CA ILE A 126 1.34 7.88 4.53
C ILE A 126 -0.10 7.39 4.35
N VAL A 127 -0.91 8.23 3.71
CA VAL A 127 -2.27 7.87 3.27
C VAL A 127 -2.28 7.79 1.76
N GLU A 128 -2.78 6.68 1.23
CA GLU A 128 -2.93 6.46 -0.20
C GLU A 128 -4.29 6.94 -0.72
N ARG A 129 -4.29 7.58 -1.89
CA ARG A 129 -5.50 8.03 -2.58
C ARG A 129 -5.42 7.68 -4.06
N VAL A 130 -6.51 7.19 -4.63
CA VAL A 130 -6.59 7.00 -6.08
C VAL A 130 -6.57 8.35 -6.79
N ASP A 131 -5.63 8.51 -7.72
CA ASP A 131 -5.48 9.69 -8.58
C ASP A 131 -5.80 9.30 -10.04
N THR A 132 -6.86 9.91 -10.59
CA THR A 132 -7.29 9.72 -11.98
C THR A 132 -6.98 10.92 -12.89
N SER A 133 -6.13 11.85 -12.44
CA SER A 133 -5.73 13.02 -13.22
C SER A 133 -4.94 12.63 -14.46
N HIS A 134 -4.91 13.53 -15.44
CA HIS A 134 -4.16 13.37 -16.70
C HIS A 134 -4.47 12.08 -17.50
N GLY A 135 -5.64 11.45 -17.27
CA GLY A 135 -6.05 10.22 -17.97
C GLY A 135 -5.32 8.96 -17.51
N MET A 136 -4.58 9.02 -16.40
CA MET A 136 -3.87 7.88 -15.82
C MET A 136 -4.52 7.48 -14.49
N LYS A 137 -4.43 6.21 -14.10
CA LYS A 137 -4.79 5.74 -12.75
C LYS A 137 -3.50 5.50 -11.97
N ARG A 138 -3.24 6.32 -10.95
CA ARG A 138 -2.07 6.24 -10.07
C ARG A 138 -2.52 6.19 -8.61
N THR A 139 -1.61 5.85 -7.72
CA THR A 139 -1.83 5.92 -6.28
C THR A 139 -1.02 7.09 -5.73
N GLU A 140 -1.71 8.18 -5.39
CA GLU A 140 -1.12 9.34 -4.74
C GLU A 140 -0.85 9.03 -3.27
N ILE A 141 0.24 9.58 -2.74
CA ILE A 141 0.61 9.50 -1.33
C ILE A 141 0.51 10.88 -0.67
N LEU A 142 -0.16 10.91 0.48
CA LEU A 142 -0.42 12.08 1.29
C LEU A 142 0.21 11.91 2.68
N CYS A 143 0.62 13.01 3.30
CA CYS A 143 1.00 12.98 4.71
C CYS A 143 -0.21 12.60 5.58
N GLY A 144 -0.09 11.54 6.38
CA GLY A 144 -1.16 11.05 7.24
C GLY A 144 -1.57 12.02 8.36
N ASN A 145 -0.75 13.03 8.67
CA ASN A 145 -1.04 13.98 9.74
C ASN A 145 -1.75 15.27 9.27
N CYS A 146 -1.35 15.82 8.11
CA CYS A 146 -1.86 17.10 7.59
C CYS A 146 -2.49 17.05 6.18
N GLY A 147 -2.46 15.87 5.54
CA GLY A 147 -3.01 15.65 4.21
C GLY A 147 -2.27 16.33 3.08
N SER A 148 -1.06 16.86 3.31
CA SER A 148 -0.28 17.46 2.22
C SER A 148 0.16 16.41 1.21
N HIS A 149 0.12 16.78 -0.06
CA HIS A 149 0.59 15.97 -1.17
C HIS A 149 2.10 15.73 -1.09
N LEU A 150 2.51 14.48 -1.26
CA LEU A 150 3.90 14.06 -1.23
C LEU A 150 4.37 13.61 -2.62
N GLY A 151 3.55 12.83 -3.33
CA GLY A 151 3.89 12.25 -4.63
C GLY A 151 3.01 11.05 -4.95
N HIS A 152 3.61 9.99 -5.48
CA HIS A 152 2.92 8.74 -5.84
C HIS A 152 3.70 7.50 -5.41
N VAL A 153 3.01 6.38 -5.23
CA VAL A 153 3.60 5.04 -5.01
C VAL A 153 3.37 4.16 -6.23
N PHE A 154 4.37 3.32 -6.54
CA PHE A 154 4.40 2.39 -7.68
C PHE A 154 4.92 1.01 -7.26
N ASP A 155 4.47 -0.04 -7.94
CA ASP A 155 4.87 -1.44 -7.70
C ASP A 155 6.11 -1.86 -8.53
N ASP A 156 7.05 -0.94 -8.73
CA ASP A 156 8.27 -1.13 -9.54
C ASP A 156 9.57 -0.86 -8.75
N GLY A 157 9.50 -0.98 -7.42
CA GLY A 157 10.65 -0.82 -6.54
C GLY A 157 11.67 -1.94 -6.70
N PRO A 158 12.98 -1.66 -6.58
CA PRO A 158 14.04 -2.66 -6.72
C PRO A 158 14.29 -3.47 -5.45
N THR A 159 13.64 -3.13 -4.33
CA THR A 159 13.84 -3.79 -3.03
C THR A 159 12.86 -4.94 -2.83
N GLU A 160 12.99 -5.68 -1.73
CA GLU A 160 12.10 -6.80 -1.40
C GLU A 160 10.63 -6.38 -1.21
N THR A 161 10.35 -5.10 -0.93
CA THR A 161 8.97 -4.62 -0.83
C THR A 161 8.28 -4.55 -2.19
N GLY A 162 9.06 -4.41 -3.27
CA GLY A 162 8.56 -4.13 -4.61
C GLY A 162 7.95 -2.74 -4.79
N LEU A 163 7.94 -1.90 -3.74
CA LEU A 163 7.31 -0.60 -3.75
C LEU A 163 8.32 0.52 -3.98
N ARG A 164 7.90 1.57 -4.68
CA ARG A 164 8.62 2.81 -4.85
C ARG A 164 7.73 3.99 -4.55
N TYR A 165 7.93 4.59 -3.38
CA TYR A 165 7.40 5.89 -3.01
C TYR A 165 8.24 6.95 -3.72
N CYS A 166 7.68 7.54 -4.78
CA CYS A 166 8.28 8.60 -5.57
C CYS A 166 7.79 9.95 -5.05
N VAL A 167 8.64 10.67 -4.32
CA VAL A 167 8.25 11.79 -3.47
C VAL A 167 8.88 13.09 -3.96
N ASN A 168 8.11 14.17 -4.05
CA ASN A 168 8.65 15.50 -4.35
C ASN A 168 9.61 15.94 -3.23
N SER A 169 10.78 16.46 -3.59
CA SER A 169 11.72 17.03 -2.62
C SER A 169 11.13 18.23 -1.89
N LEU A 170 10.35 19.09 -2.56
CA LEU A 170 9.67 20.23 -1.93
C LEU A 170 8.65 19.81 -0.85
N SER A 171 8.20 18.55 -0.87
CA SER A 171 7.32 18.01 0.17
C SER A 171 8.07 17.52 1.41
N LEU A 172 9.40 17.48 1.36
CA LEU A 172 10.26 16.93 2.40
C LEU A 172 11.14 18.01 3.05
N ASP A 173 11.39 17.83 4.33
CA ASP A 173 12.54 18.38 5.06
C ASP A 173 13.36 17.22 5.65
N PHE A 174 14.52 17.49 6.25
CA PHE A 174 15.44 16.46 6.71
C PHE A 174 16.02 16.74 8.10
N LYS A 175 15.96 15.74 8.97
CA LYS A 175 16.58 15.74 10.31
C LYS A 175 17.73 14.73 10.34
N PRO A 176 19.01 15.17 10.44
CA PRO A 176 20.14 14.26 10.55
C PRO A 176 20.11 13.52 11.89
N VAL A 177 20.45 12.23 11.87
CA VAL A 177 20.69 11.45 13.10
C VAL A 177 22.17 11.59 13.44
N LYS A 178 22.46 12.19 14.60
CA LYS A 178 23.83 12.36 15.12
C LYS A 178 24.31 11.11 15.84
#